data_AF-A0A2S2Q9K0-F1
#
_entry.id   AF-A0A2S2Q9K0-F1
#
_cell.length_a   1.000
_cell.length_b   1.000
_cell.length_c   1.000
_cell.angle_alpha   90.00
_cell.angle_beta   90.00
_cell.angle_gamma   90.00
#
_symmetry.space_group_name_H-M   'P 1'
#
loop_
_entity.id
_entity.type
_entity.pdbx_description
1 polymer ?
#
loop_
_entity_poly.entity_id
_entity_poly.type
_entity_poly.pdbx_seq_one_letter_code
_entity_poly.pdbx_strand_id
1 'polypeptide(L)'
;MIALDHCQDENSPTECEAAIKVSPDDPVYGKYNLTILKFMRLVTSANYSCPLIPNTILNQNTHYIDASNVYGSDSKLAKYLRFFKKGKLLNQMIRKEEYCPQDLSKIFKNGNHTQMSIAFLADILAAMKYLL
;
A
#
# COMPACT_ATOMS: atom_id res chain seq x y z
N MET A 1 7.61 0.28 8.37
CA MET A 1 7.95 0.20 6.93
C MET A 1 9.40 -0.21 6.80
N ILE A 2 9.65 -1.52 6.74
CA ILE A 2 10.94 -2.13 6.40
C ILE A 2 10.52 -3.35 5.58
N ALA A 3 10.16 -3.14 4.32
CA ALA A 3 9.56 -4.22 3.51
C ALA A 3 10.35 -4.51 2.23
N LEU A 4 11.54 -3.91 2.04
CA LEU A 4 12.19 -3.88 0.72
C LEU A 4 13.72 -3.96 0.77
N ASP A 5 14.35 -4.14 1.93
CA ASP A 5 15.80 -4.42 2.00
C ASP A 5 16.11 -5.87 1.62
N HIS A 6 15.20 -6.80 1.90
CA HIS A 6 15.41 -8.23 1.62
C HIS A 6 15.48 -8.58 0.12
N CYS A 7 15.05 -7.67 -0.77
CA CYS A 7 15.22 -7.83 -2.21
C CYS A 7 16.67 -7.55 -2.68
N GLN A 8 17.54 -7.09 -1.78
CA GLN A 8 18.96 -6.89 -2.04
C GLN A 8 19.83 -7.97 -1.39
N ASP A 9 19.20 -8.96 -0.73
CA ASP A 9 19.89 -10.08 -0.10
C ASP A 9 20.37 -11.08 -1.17
N GLU A 10 21.42 -11.84 -0.84
CA GLU A 10 22.05 -12.84 -1.72
C GLU A 10 21.07 -13.94 -2.18
N ASN A 11 20.03 -14.21 -1.38
CA ASN A 11 18.91 -15.12 -1.70
C ASN A 11 17.58 -14.37 -1.64
N SER A 12 17.41 -13.39 -2.53
CA SER A 12 16.17 -12.62 -2.59
C SER A 12 14.96 -13.52 -2.92
N PRO A 13 13.80 -13.32 -2.29
CA PRO A 13 12.57 -14.03 -2.63
C PRO A 13 12.20 -13.89 -4.11
N THR A 14 11.49 -14.88 -4.68
CA THR A 14 11.07 -14.88 -6.10
C THR A 14 10.24 -13.64 -6.47
N GLU A 15 9.55 -13.03 -5.50
CA GLU A 15 8.81 -11.78 -5.69
C GLU A 15 9.71 -10.59 -6.06
N CYS A 16 11.01 -10.66 -5.72
CA CYS A 16 12.04 -9.66 -6.01
C CYS A 16 12.73 -9.87 -7.38
N GLU A 17 12.51 -11.00 -8.07
CA GLU A 17 13.11 -11.28 -9.39
C GLU A 17 12.67 -10.28 -10.48
N ALA A 18 11.62 -9.50 -10.21
CA ALA A 18 11.08 -8.50 -11.13
C ALA A 18 11.74 -7.12 -11.00
N ALA A 19 12.85 -7.01 -10.28
CA ALA A 19 13.57 -5.75 -10.13
C ALA A 19 14.02 -5.18 -11.48
N ILE A 20 13.88 -3.87 -11.65
CA ILE A 20 14.22 -3.19 -12.91
C ILE A 20 15.69 -2.81 -12.85
N LYS A 21 16.51 -3.40 -13.73
CA LYS A 21 17.93 -3.05 -13.84
C LYS A 21 18.07 -1.65 -14.44
N VAL A 22 18.97 -0.86 -13.85
CA VAL A 22 19.33 0.48 -14.29
C VAL A 22 20.71 0.44 -14.92
N SER A 23 20.86 1.06 -16.08
CA SER A 23 22.16 1.19 -16.74
C SER A 23 23.11 2.05 -15.90
N PRO A 24 24.41 1.72 -15.82
CA PRO A 24 25.40 2.61 -15.22
C PRO A 24 25.43 4.01 -15.85
N ASP A 25 25.11 4.10 -17.15
CA ASP A 25 25.07 5.35 -17.91
C ASP A 25 23.71 6.08 -17.84
N ASP A 26 22.82 5.66 -16.94
CA ASP A 26 21.52 6.32 -16.77
C ASP A 26 21.70 7.79 -16.36
N PRO A 27 21.09 8.76 -17.08
CA PRO A 27 21.35 10.19 -16.90
C PRO A 27 20.86 10.75 -15.55
N VAL A 28 19.94 10.04 -14.90
CA VAL A 28 19.36 10.41 -13.60
C VAL A 28 19.98 9.57 -12.50
N TYR A 29 19.86 8.25 -12.61
CA TYR A 29 20.19 7.29 -11.55
C TYR A 29 21.65 6.86 -11.52
N GLY A 30 22.37 6.92 -12.65
CA GLY A 30 23.80 6.57 -12.74
C GLY A 30 24.67 7.44 -11.83
N LYS A 31 24.31 8.72 -11.66
CA LYS A 31 24.97 9.67 -10.75
C LYS A 31 24.91 9.26 -9.28
N TYR A 32 23.97 8.40 -8.91
CA TYR A 32 23.75 7.91 -7.56
C TYR A 32 24.23 6.46 -7.37
N ASN A 33 24.95 5.89 -8.36
CA ASN A 33 25.36 4.48 -8.40
C ASN A 33 24.19 3.51 -8.17
N LEU A 34 22.98 3.90 -8.59
CA LEU A 34 21.79 3.08 -8.43
C LEU A 34 21.67 2.15 -9.65
N THR A 35 21.81 0.85 -9.40
CA THR A 35 21.82 -0.19 -10.44
C THR A 35 20.50 -0.96 -10.53
N ILE A 36 19.61 -0.79 -9.54
CA ILE A 36 18.35 -1.52 -9.43
C ILE A 36 17.26 -0.60 -8.90
N LEU A 37 16.14 -0.50 -9.61
CA LEU A 37 14.89 0.05 -9.09
C LEU A 37 14.04 -1.08 -8.50
N LYS A 38 13.63 -0.89 -7.24
CA LYS A 38 12.84 -1.89 -6.52
C LYS A 38 11.44 -1.97 -7.14
N PHE A 39 11.03 -3.17 -7.53
CA PHE A 39 9.71 -3.45 -8.05
C PHE A 39 9.22 -4.78 -7.47
N MET A 40 7.96 -4.82 -7.02
CA MET A 40 7.31 -6.03 -6.53
C MET A 40 6.21 -6.43 -7.50
N ARG A 41 6.13 -7.72 -7.83
CA ARG A 41 4.99 -8.25 -8.59
C ARG A 41 3.71 -8.19 -7.77
N LEU A 42 2.60 -8.03 -8.47
CA LEU A 42 1.26 -8.15 -7.87
C LEU A 42 1.02 -9.58 -7.41
N VAL A 43 0.25 -9.72 -6.33
CA VAL A 43 -0.17 -11.03 -5.83
C VAL A 43 -1.05 -11.71 -6.88
N THR A 44 -0.66 -12.92 -7.26
CA THR A 44 -1.42 -13.73 -8.21
C THR A 44 -2.58 -14.43 -7.50
N SER A 45 -3.70 -14.62 -8.20
CA SER A 45 -4.77 -15.49 -7.70
C SER A 45 -4.26 -16.92 -7.58
N ALA A 46 -4.29 -17.47 -6.36
CA ALA A 46 -3.81 -18.83 -6.13
C ALA A 46 -4.71 -19.85 -6.84
N ASN A 47 -4.12 -20.68 -7.70
CA ASN A 47 -4.74 -21.92 -8.14
C ASN A 47 -3.96 -23.09 -7.50
N TYR A 48 -4.51 -23.66 -6.43
CA TYR A 48 -3.86 -24.72 -5.66
C TYR A 48 -3.75 -26.06 -6.42
N SER A 49 -4.37 -26.17 -7.60
CA SER A 49 -4.27 -27.37 -8.45
C SER A 49 -3.03 -27.39 -9.36
N CYS A 50 -2.18 -26.35 -9.28
CA CYS A 50 -0.94 -26.20 -10.09
C CYS A 50 -1.07 -26.50 -11.60
N PRO A 51 -2.14 -26.07 -12.32
CA PRO A 51 -2.20 -26.28 -13.76
C PRO A 51 -1.27 -25.31 -14.50
N LEU A 52 -0.74 -25.73 -15.66
CA LEU A 52 0.05 -24.88 -16.55
C LEU A 52 -0.85 -23.87 -17.29
N ILE A 53 -1.31 -22.86 -16.56
CA ILE A 53 -2.11 -21.74 -17.09
C ILE A 53 -1.41 -20.41 -16.83
N PRO A 54 -1.69 -19.37 -17.64
CA PRO A 54 -1.21 -18.03 -17.34
C PRO A 54 -1.65 -17.57 -15.95
N ASN A 55 -0.73 -16.93 -15.22
CA ASN A 55 -1.04 -16.33 -13.94
C ASN A 55 -2.02 -15.17 -14.11
N THR A 56 -3.05 -15.12 -13.26
CA THR A 56 -3.97 -13.99 -13.13
C THR A 56 -3.75 -13.26 -11.81
N ILE A 57 -4.10 -11.98 -11.75
CA ILE A 57 -3.86 -11.11 -10.59
C ILE A 57 -5.08 -11.11 -9.67
N LEU A 58 -4.85 -11.04 -8.37
CA LEU A 58 -5.91 -10.96 -7.36
C LEU A 58 -6.47 -9.52 -7.26
N ASN A 59 -7.79 -9.37 -7.41
CA ASN A 59 -8.49 -8.13 -7.02
C ASN A 59 -8.89 -8.21 -5.54
N GLN A 60 -8.38 -7.29 -4.72
CA GLN A 60 -8.71 -7.21 -3.30
C GLN A 60 -9.95 -6.34 -3.00
N ASN A 61 -10.50 -5.68 -4.02
CA ASN A 61 -11.65 -4.80 -3.89
C ASN A 61 -12.92 -5.39 -4.51
N THR A 62 -14.06 -4.78 -4.20
CA THR A 62 -15.30 -5.06 -4.92
C THR A 62 -15.19 -4.57 -6.37
N HIS A 63 -15.85 -5.28 -7.30
CA HIS A 63 -15.83 -4.92 -8.72
C HIS A 63 -16.84 -3.83 -9.09
N TYR A 64 -17.66 -3.38 -8.12
CA TYR A 64 -18.74 -2.43 -8.33
C TYR A 64 -18.31 -1.00 -8.05
N ILE A 65 -19.06 -0.02 -8.58
CA ILE A 65 -18.94 1.38 -8.20
C ILE A 65 -19.83 1.61 -6.97
N ASP A 66 -19.38 1.14 -5.81
CA ASP A 66 -20.16 1.05 -4.56
C ASP A 66 -19.56 1.87 -3.40
N ALA A 67 -18.56 2.72 -3.70
CA ALA A 67 -17.79 3.47 -2.71
C ALA A 67 -17.07 2.60 -1.66
N SER A 68 -16.67 1.38 -2.03
CA SER A 68 -15.82 0.50 -1.20
C SER A 68 -14.50 1.15 -0.78
N ASN A 69 -13.99 2.14 -1.52
CA ASN A 69 -12.85 2.94 -1.09
C ASN A 69 -13.11 3.73 0.22
N VAL A 70 -14.37 4.06 0.51
CA VAL A 70 -14.81 4.74 1.74
C VAL A 70 -15.30 3.74 2.78
N TYR A 71 -16.05 2.72 2.35
CA TYR A 71 -16.74 1.80 3.25
C TYR A 71 -15.99 0.50 3.54
N GLY A 72 -14.90 0.22 2.83
CA GLY A 72 -14.16 -1.04 2.89
C GLY A 72 -14.75 -2.12 1.99
N SER A 73 -13.87 -2.84 1.29
CA SER A 73 -14.15 -4.02 0.47
C SER A 73 -14.16 -5.31 1.31
N ASP A 74 -13.63 -5.25 2.53
CA ASP A 74 -13.61 -6.33 3.51
C ASP A 74 -14.54 -6.04 4.69
N SER A 75 -15.23 -7.07 5.19
CA SER A 75 -16.22 -6.94 6.26
C SER A 75 -15.63 -6.52 7.61
N LYS A 76 -14.38 -6.90 7.89
CA LYS A 76 -13.69 -6.51 9.13
C LYS A 76 -13.29 -5.05 9.07
N LEU A 77 -12.72 -4.59 7.95
CA LEU A 77 -12.41 -3.18 7.72
C LEU A 77 -13.67 -2.31 7.74
N ALA A 78 -14.74 -2.73 7.05
CA ALA A 78 -16.01 -2.01 7.01
C ALA A 78 -16.64 -1.82 8.38
N LYS A 79 -16.53 -2.82 9.27
CA LYS A 79 -16.93 -2.70 10.67
C LYS A 79 -16.02 -1.75 11.43
N TYR A 80 -14.71 -1.84 11.23
CA TYR A 80 -13.74 -1.00 11.90
C TYR A 80 -13.92 0.49 11.56
N LEU A 81 -14.24 0.84 10.31
CA LEU A 81 -14.46 2.22 9.86
C LEU A 81 -15.76 2.85 10.40
N ARG A 82 -16.65 2.11 11.06
CA ARG A 82 -17.93 2.63 11.58
C ARG A 82 -17.81 3.11 13.01
N PHE A 83 -18.39 4.27 13.30
CA PHE A 83 -18.51 4.79 14.66
C PHE A 83 -19.66 4.15 15.44
N PHE A 84 -20.60 3.48 14.75
CA PHE A 84 -21.80 2.83 15.32
C PHE A 84 -22.70 3.76 16.16
N LYS A 85 -22.54 5.08 16.02
CA LYS A 85 -23.39 6.09 16.66
C LYS A 85 -23.98 7.00 15.60
N LYS A 86 -25.31 7.11 15.60
CA LYS A 86 -26.06 7.92 14.62
C LYS A 86 -25.73 7.59 13.15
N GLY A 87 -25.35 6.35 12.85
CA GLY A 87 -25.01 5.92 11.48
C GLY A 87 -23.72 6.51 10.91
N LYS A 88 -22.84 7.08 11.74
CA LYS A 88 -21.61 7.74 11.29
C LYS A 88 -20.44 6.78 11.08
N LEU A 89 -19.51 7.18 10.22
CA LEU A 89 -18.16 6.63 10.15
C LEU A 89 -17.31 7.18 11.30
N LEU A 90 -16.20 6.48 11.58
CA LEU A 90 -15.16 7.01 12.45
C LEU A 90 -14.61 8.31 11.85
N ASN A 91 -14.29 9.24 12.74
CA ASN A 91 -13.76 10.55 12.41
C ASN A 91 -12.79 11.01 13.49
N GLN A 92 -12.06 12.08 13.21
CA GLN A 92 -11.19 12.73 14.17
C GLN A 92 -11.43 14.23 14.13
N MET A 93 -11.63 14.83 15.30
CA MET A 93 -11.79 16.28 15.42
C MET A 93 -10.42 16.92 15.64
N ILE A 94 -9.98 17.75 14.70
CA ILE A 94 -8.72 18.49 14.78
C ILE A 94 -9.05 19.98 14.61
N ARG A 95 -8.68 20.82 15.59
CA ARG A 95 -8.93 22.28 15.55
C ARG A 95 -10.40 22.65 15.23
N LYS A 96 -11.35 21.85 15.71
CA LYS A 96 -12.82 21.97 15.49
C LYS A 96 -13.33 21.60 14.09
N GLU A 97 -12.49 21.02 13.26
CA GLU A 97 -12.88 20.45 11.97
C GLU A 97 -12.86 18.91 12.03
N GLU A 98 -13.74 18.28 11.25
CA GLU A 98 -13.88 16.83 11.18
C GLU A 98 -13.02 16.27 10.04
N TYR A 99 -12.13 15.34 10.38
CA TYR A 99 -11.21 14.68 9.45
C TYR A 99 -11.44 13.16 9.44
N CYS A 100 -10.91 12.50 8.42
CA CYS A 100 -10.76 11.05 8.43
C CYS A 100 -9.93 10.60 9.64
N PRO A 101 -10.22 9.40 10.20
CA PRO A 101 -9.48 8.89 11.33
C PRO A 101 -8.03 8.57 10.93
N GLN A 102 -7.04 8.97 11.72
CA GLN A 102 -5.63 8.68 11.47
C GLN A 102 -5.24 7.24 11.83
N ASP A 103 -4.40 6.62 11.01
CA ASP A 103 -3.74 5.34 11.29
C ASP A 103 -2.41 5.56 12.02
N LEU A 104 -2.48 5.53 13.34
CA LEU A 104 -1.32 5.71 14.22
C LEU A 104 -0.27 4.59 14.10
N SER A 105 -0.61 3.45 13.49
CA SER A 105 0.35 2.38 13.22
C SER A 105 1.30 2.72 12.06
N LYS A 106 0.92 3.66 11.20
CA LYS A 106 1.68 4.09 10.02
C LYS A 106 2.41 5.39 10.35
N ILE A 107 3.59 5.24 10.93
CA ILE A 107 4.48 6.35 11.22
C ILE A 107 5.41 6.56 10.03
N PHE A 108 5.37 7.76 9.44
CA PHE A 108 6.37 8.21 8.47
C PHE A 108 7.49 8.93 9.18
N LYS A 109 8.74 8.56 8.86
CA LYS A 109 9.92 9.31 9.27
C LYS A 109 10.22 10.32 8.17
N ASN A 110 10.16 11.61 8.49
CA ASN A 110 10.71 12.64 7.63
C ASN A 110 12.18 12.87 8.02
N GLY A 111 13.10 12.29 7.25
CA GLY A 111 14.53 12.37 7.52
C GLY A 111 14.91 11.93 8.93
N ASN A 112 15.88 12.64 9.53
CA ASN A 112 16.42 12.30 10.86
C ASN A 112 15.61 12.85 12.05
N HIS A 113 14.58 13.67 11.84
CA HIS A 113 14.10 14.56 12.91
C HIS A 113 12.60 14.54 13.25
N THR A 114 11.71 13.91 12.47
CA THR A 114 10.28 13.92 12.86
C THR A 114 9.54 12.66 12.41
N GLN A 115 8.94 11.96 13.38
CA GLN A 115 7.94 10.92 13.14
C GLN A 115 6.56 11.59 13.07
N MET A 116 5.92 11.56 11.92
CA MET A 116 4.55 12.05 11.73
C MET A 116 3.66 10.89 11.26
N SER A 117 2.50 10.71 11.89
CA SER A 117 1.43 9.85 11.38
C SER A 117 0.45 10.72 10.60
N ILE A 118 0.52 10.65 9.27
CA ILE A 118 -0.39 11.37 8.34
C ILE A 118 -1.26 10.35 7.58
N ALA A 119 -1.09 9.06 7.81
CA ALA A 119 -1.91 8.06 7.16
C ALA A 119 -3.34 8.13 7.71
N PHE A 120 -4.32 8.05 6.81
CA PHE A 120 -5.73 7.94 7.18
C PHE A 120 -6.18 6.48 7.06
N LEU A 121 -7.03 6.06 7.98
CA LEU A 121 -7.72 4.79 7.94
C LEU A 121 -8.81 4.85 6.86
N ALA A 122 -8.58 4.10 5.79
CA ALA A 122 -9.50 3.90 4.68
C ALA A 122 -9.15 2.57 3.99
N ASP A 123 -9.92 2.18 2.96
CA ASP A 123 -9.55 1.01 2.15
C ASP A 123 -8.39 1.31 1.20
N ILE A 124 -7.70 0.27 0.72
CA ILE A 124 -6.46 0.32 -0.06
C ILE A 124 -6.50 1.35 -1.19
N LEU A 125 -7.64 1.48 -1.89
CA LEU A 125 -7.76 2.38 -3.03
C LEU A 125 -7.86 3.87 -2.62
N ALA A 126 -8.36 4.17 -1.42
CA ALA A 126 -8.39 5.55 -0.90
C ALA A 126 -7.00 6.01 -0.44
N ALA A 127 -6.16 5.11 0.08
CA ALA A 127 -4.80 5.44 0.49
C ALA A 127 -3.92 5.94 -0.69
N MET A 128 -4.20 5.48 -1.91
CA MET A 128 -3.47 5.89 -3.12
C MET A 128 -3.86 7.30 -3.61
N LYS A 129 -5.03 7.83 -3.24
CA LYS A 129 -5.50 9.14 -3.73
C LYS A 129 -4.95 10.34 -2.94
N TYR A 130 -4.44 10.11 -1.74
CA TYR A 130 -3.84 11.15 -0.89
C TYR A 130 -2.31 11.26 -1.06
N LEU A 131 -1.73 10.57 -2.05
CA LEU A 131 -0.31 10.60 -2.41
C LEU A 131 -0.05 11.29 -3.77
N LEU A 132 -1.03 12.01 -4.31
CA LEU A 132 -0.91 12.87 -5.49
C LEU A 132 -1.21 14.32 -5.12
#